data_AF-A0A8H4LQN1-F1
#
_entry.id   AF-A0A8H4LQN1-F1
#
_cell.length_a   1.000
_cell.length_b   1.000
_cell.length_c   1.000
_cell.angle_alpha   90.00
_cell.angle_beta   90.00
_cell.angle_gamma   90.00
#
_symmetry.space_group_name_H-M   'P 1'
#
loop_
_entity.id
_entity.type
_entity.pdbx_description
1 polymer ?
#
loop_
_entity_poly.entity_id
_entity_poly.type
_entity_poly.pdbx_seq_one_letter_code
_entity_poly.pdbx_strand_id
1 'polypeptide(L)'
;MRRQSPDSSGRGPTIVRRRSVSHHLNPRSRHGHQVLDGPDRRSENYLIRASFEFREDVFANPLQATRAHAAAYTTKSAKIKFFGLLNLVALASAVPTPTVKDEASNLLAKRASITESCNIGYASQNGGTTGGNGGSVTTVSSLAQFSAAAESSGKKVIYVKGTISGAAKIRVKSDKTIVGAKGATLKGVGLYINKQKNVIVRNLAIKEVKADDGDAIGIQALTNVWVDHCDLSSNKNNGKDYYDGLLDITHGADFITVSNTFLHDHYKASLVGHSDSNSGEDTGKLHVTYANNYWFNVNSRAPSVRFGTVHIYNNYFLTIGATGVNSRMGANVLVESTTFEDSKTALTSVDSKTTGKITTNDVALGGAASNAPTGSMSSKDIPYKYSLVGSSKAKSTVWGVAGNTLSL
;
A
#
# COMPACT_ATOMS: atom_id res chain seq x y z
N MET A 1 61.16 -59.94 14.46
CA MET A 1 59.81 -59.81 13.86
C MET A 1 59.70 -58.44 13.19
N ARG A 2 59.13 -58.40 11.97
CA ARG A 2 59.21 -57.38 10.89
C ARG A 2 59.06 -55.91 11.38
N ARG A 3 60.01 -54.97 11.14
CA ARG A 3 60.55 -54.28 9.91
C ARG A 3 59.67 -53.10 9.44
N GLN A 4 60.14 -51.83 9.64
CA GLN A 4 60.82 -50.91 8.67
C GLN A 4 59.80 -50.17 7.75
N SER A 5 59.90 -48.89 7.34
CA SER A 5 60.81 -47.74 7.50
C SER A 5 60.21 -46.52 6.70
N PRO A 6 60.82 -45.31 6.72
CA PRO A 6 60.24 -43.98 6.39
C PRO A 6 60.79 -43.35 5.08
N ASP A 7 60.38 -42.10 4.72
CA ASP A 7 61.24 -41.01 4.14
C ASP A 7 60.45 -39.69 3.92
N SER A 8 60.81 -38.50 4.46
CA SER A 8 61.85 -37.47 4.12
C SER A 8 61.36 -36.38 3.14
N SER A 9 61.35 -35.09 3.56
CA SER A 9 62.32 -34.01 3.26
C SER A 9 62.20 -33.43 1.83
N GLY A 10 62.26 -32.14 1.51
CA GLY A 10 62.44 -30.88 2.24
C GLY A 10 62.51 -29.70 1.23
N ARG A 11 62.34 -28.48 1.76
CA ARG A 11 62.88 -27.15 1.32
C ARG A 11 62.71 -26.66 -0.14
N GLY A 12 61.92 -25.59 -0.28
CA GLY A 12 62.45 -24.22 -0.46
C GLY A 12 62.88 -23.71 -1.85
N PRO A 13 62.96 -22.36 -2.05
CA PRO A 13 62.48 -21.67 -3.26
C PRO A 13 63.58 -20.88 -4.03
N THR A 14 63.34 -20.51 -5.30
CA THR A 14 64.13 -19.46 -5.98
C THR A 14 63.37 -18.70 -7.08
N ILE A 15 63.42 -17.37 -7.00
CA ILE A 15 63.05 -16.36 -8.01
C ILE A 15 64.25 -16.10 -8.93
N VAL A 16 64.06 -16.00 -10.27
CA VAL A 16 64.98 -15.24 -11.15
C VAL A 16 64.22 -14.50 -12.27
N ARG A 17 64.72 -13.28 -12.54
CA ARG A 17 64.23 -12.16 -13.35
C ARG A 17 64.62 -12.21 -14.85
N ARG A 18 63.85 -11.41 -15.64
CA ARG A 18 64.21 -10.58 -16.82
C ARG A 18 64.52 -11.27 -18.18
N ARG A 19 63.84 -10.84 -19.25
CA ARG A 19 64.28 -9.76 -20.19
C ARG A 19 63.20 -9.44 -21.25
N SER A 20 63.20 -8.18 -21.67
CA SER A 20 62.45 -7.53 -22.75
C SER A 20 63.22 -7.63 -24.06
N VAL A 21 62.52 -7.71 -25.21
CA VAL A 21 62.92 -7.09 -26.50
C VAL A 21 61.68 -6.72 -27.32
N SER A 22 61.72 -5.53 -27.95
CA SER A 22 60.71 -4.84 -28.75
C SER A 22 60.93 -4.93 -30.27
N HIS A 23 60.04 -4.26 -31.02
CA HIS A 23 60.10 -3.80 -32.44
C HIS A 23 59.39 -4.73 -33.46
N HIS A 24 58.60 -4.27 -34.44
CA HIS A 24 58.44 -3.01 -35.19
C HIS A 24 56.98 -2.92 -35.74
N LEU A 25 56.32 -1.74 -35.80
CA LEU A 25 56.18 -0.81 -36.97
C LEU A 25 55.72 -1.52 -38.27
N ASN A 26 54.79 -1.07 -39.13
CA ASN A 26 53.88 0.08 -39.27
C ASN A 26 52.98 -0.23 -40.54
N PRO A 27 52.48 0.67 -41.41
CA PRO A 27 51.03 0.85 -41.67
C PRO A 27 50.60 0.87 -43.18
N ARG A 28 49.35 1.29 -43.42
CA ARG A 28 48.78 2.00 -44.61
C ARG A 28 48.51 1.23 -45.93
N SER A 29 47.28 1.34 -46.42
CA SER A 29 46.85 2.20 -47.55
C SER A 29 45.30 2.22 -47.56
N ARG A 30 44.57 3.35 -47.49
CA ARG A 30 44.40 4.54 -48.38
C ARG A 30 43.87 4.21 -49.78
N HIS A 31 42.59 4.51 -49.98
CA HIS A 31 42.01 5.47 -50.95
C HIS A 31 40.52 5.65 -50.57
N GLY A 32 39.86 6.81 -50.59
CA GLY A 32 40.18 8.15 -51.07
C GLY A 32 38.87 8.84 -51.47
N HIS A 33 38.49 9.88 -50.71
CA HIS A 33 37.67 11.05 -51.04
C HIS A 33 36.32 10.92 -51.78
N GLN A 34 35.27 11.49 -51.18
CA GLN A 34 34.85 12.86 -51.52
C GLN A 34 34.04 13.52 -50.40
N VAL A 35 34.30 14.82 -50.24
CA VAL A 35 33.69 15.79 -49.33
C VAL A 35 32.63 16.55 -50.12
N LEU A 36 31.47 16.85 -49.53
CA LEU A 36 30.74 18.09 -49.80
C LEU A 36 30.13 18.61 -48.48
N ASP A 37 30.39 19.89 -48.23
CA ASP A 37 29.95 20.71 -47.11
C ASP A 37 28.42 20.96 -47.11
N GLY A 38 27.88 21.32 -45.93
CA GLY A 38 26.44 21.52 -45.62
C GLY A 38 25.79 22.78 -46.25
N PRO A 39 24.80 23.46 -45.61
CA PRO A 39 24.32 23.37 -44.23
C PRO A 39 22.77 23.35 -44.07
N ASP A 40 22.33 23.25 -42.82
CA ASP A 40 21.29 24.07 -42.18
C ASP A 40 20.14 23.34 -41.45
N ARG A 41 19.80 24.00 -40.34
CA ARG A 41 18.87 23.77 -39.25
C ARG A 41 17.47 23.38 -39.70
N ARG A 42 16.84 22.46 -38.99
CA ARG A 42 15.74 22.75 -38.05
C ARG A 42 15.16 21.47 -37.44
N SER A 43 14.96 21.54 -36.13
CA SER A 43 14.13 20.68 -35.31
C SER A 43 12.67 20.70 -35.80
N GLU A 44 12.11 19.55 -36.14
CA GLU A 44 10.66 19.39 -36.28
C GLU A 44 10.12 18.48 -35.17
N ASN A 45 9.33 19.13 -34.32
CA ASN A 45 8.52 18.55 -33.27
C ASN A 45 7.37 17.74 -33.87
N TYR A 46 7.28 16.44 -33.56
CA TYR A 46 6.03 15.70 -33.66
C TYR A 46 5.25 15.85 -32.35
N LEU A 47 4.49 16.94 -32.24
CA LEU A 47 3.44 17.11 -31.22
C LEU A 47 2.12 16.61 -31.78
N ILE A 48 1.66 15.46 -31.29
CA ILE A 48 0.28 15.01 -31.44
C ILE A 48 -0.59 15.94 -30.59
N ARG A 49 -1.34 16.84 -31.25
CA ARG A 49 -2.41 17.62 -30.63
C ARG A 49 -3.65 16.74 -30.50
N ALA A 50 -3.94 16.29 -29.29
CA ALA A 50 -5.29 15.88 -28.92
C ALA A 50 -5.98 17.11 -28.31
N SER A 51 -6.92 17.69 -29.05
CA SER A 51 -7.82 18.73 -28.57
C SER A 51 -8.85 18.08 -27.65
N PHE A 52 -8.77 18.35 -26.35
CA PHE A 52 -9.84 18.02 -25.40
C PHE A 52 -10.52 19.33 -25.02
N GLU A 53 -11.73 19.54 -25.52
CA GLU A 53 -12.59 20.65 -25.15
C GLU A 53 -13.03 20.48 -23.69
N PHE A 54 -12.61 21.42 -22.85
CA PHE A 54 -13.14 21.61 -21.50
C PHE A 54 -14.55 22.20 -21.64
N ARG A 55 -15.58 21.44 -21.27
CA ARG A 55 -16.85 22.01 -20.84
C ARG A 55 -16.80 22.17 -19.33
N GLU A 56 -16.67 23.41 -18.89
CA GLU A 56 -17.14 23.79 -17.57
C GLU A 56 -18.67 23.73 -17.59
N ASP A 57 -19.26 22.98 -16.66
CA ASP A 57 -20.53 23.35 -16.03
C ASP A 57 -20.78 22.46 -14.80
N VAL A 58 -20.86 23.16 -13.66
CA VAL A 58 -21.76 22.91 -12.52
C VAL A 58 -21.56 21.60 -11.74
N PHE A 59 -21.05 21.69 -10.51
CA PHE A 59 -21.83 21.35 -9.29
C PHE A 59 -21.11 21.87 -8.04
N ALA A 60 -21.76 22.86 -7.41
CA ALA A 60 -21.40 23.42 -6.13
C ALA A 60 -21.82 22.49 -4.98
N ASN A 61 -20.94 22.46 -3.98
CA ASN A 61 -21.06 21.85 -2.66
C ASN A 61 -22.20 22.50 -1.84
N PRO A 62 -23.09 21.75 -1.15
CA PRO A 62 -23.99 22.35 -0.18
C PRO A 62 -23.69 21.86 1.25
N LEU A 63 -23.11 22.74 2.06
CA LEU A 63 -23.24 22.69 3.52
C LEU A 63 -23.54 24.11 4.04
N GLN A 64 -24.72 24.21 4.65
CA GLN A 64 -25.18 25.20 5.64
C GLN A 64 -25.51 26.62 5.15
N ALA A 65 -26.80 26.96 5.20
CA ALA A 65 -27.26 28.08 6.03
C ALA A 65 -28.77 28.00 6.26
N THR A 66 -29.12 28.03 7.54
CA THR A 66 -30.46 28.25 8.09
C THR A 66 -30.91 29.70 7.88
N ARG A 67 -32.21 29.91 7.60
CA ARG A 67 -33.11 30.82 8.35
C ARG A 67 -34.44 31.06 7.61
N ALA A 68 -35.50 30.83 8.38
CA ALA A 68 -36.79 31.52 8.43
C ALA A 68 -37.30 32.25 7.17
N HIS A 69 -38.51 31.90 6.75
CA HIS A 69 -39.61 32.87 6.58
C HIS A 69 -40.95 32.14 6.77
N ALA A 70 -41.70 32.59 7.77
CA ALA A 70 -43.11 32.27 7.95
C ALA A 70 -43.93 33.28 7.16
N ALA A 71 -44.95 32.81 6.43
CA ALA A 71 -46.11 33.61 6.09
C ALA A 71 -47.32 32.69 5.90
N ALA A 72 -48.34 32.98 6.68
CA ALA A 72 -49.60 32.28 6.80
C ALA A 72 -50.46 32.35 5.53
N TYR A 73 -51.33 31.37 5.32
CA TYR A 73 -52.65 31.63 4.76
C TYR A 73 -53.72 30.72 5.37
N THR A 74 -54.81 31.36 5.72
CA THR A 74 -55.92 30.90 6.57
C THR A 74 -56.97 30.12 5.78
N THR A 75 -57.60 29.21 6.51
CA THR A 75 -58.73 28.31 6.25
C THR A 75 -59.91 28.83 5.41
N LYS A 76 -60.56 27.90 4.68
CA LYS A 76 -62.03 27.82 4.61
C LYS A 76 -62.51 26.36 4.47
N SER A 77 -63.53 26.05 5.25
CA SER A 77 -64.16 24.75 5.44
C SER A 77 -65.43 24.64 4.58
N ALA A 78 -65.72 23.46 4.05
CA ALA A 78 -67.05 23.10 3.56
C ALA A 78 -67.34 21.62 3.91
N LYS A 79 -68.45 21.40 4.62
CA LYS A 79 -68.98 20.08 5.02
C LYS A 79 -69.98 19.60 3.96
N ILE A 80 -69.89 18.32 3.57
CA ILE A 80 -71.01 17.57 2.98
C ILE A 80 -71.07 16.19 3.66
N LYS A 81 -72.26 15.85 4.15
CA LYS A 81 -72.74 14.52 4.59
C LYS A 81 -73.59 13.98 3.42
N PHE A 82 -73.66 12.69 3.03
CA PHE A 82 -74.18 11.54 3.79
C PHE A 82 -74.08 10.24 2.93
N PHE A 83 -73.86 9.10 3.61
CA PHE A 83 -74.33 7.71 3.35
C PHE A 83 -73.77 6.82 2.21
N GLY A 84 -73.35 5.60 2.62
CA GLY A 84 -73.13 4.44 1.74
C GLY A 84 -72.16 3.41 2.33
N LEU A 85 -72.71 2.37 2.97
CA LEU A 85 -72.00 1.26 3.61
C LEU A 85 -71.55 0.22 2.57
N LEU A 86 -70.26 -0.12 2.48
CA LEU A 86 -69.81 -1.44 1.98
C LEU A 86 -68.52 -1.86 2.69
N ASN A 87 -68.62 -2.97 3.41
CA ASN A 87 -67.52 -3.66 4.08
C ASN A 87 -66.60 -4.34 3.05
N LEU A 88 -65.32 -4.03 3.06
CA LEU A 88 -64.26 -4.94 2.61
C LEU A 88 -63.11 -4.87 3.61
N VAL A 89 -63.09 -5.81 4.57
CA VAL A 89 -61.96 -6.01 5.47
C VAL A 89 -60.88 -6.73 4.69
N ALA A 90 -59.91 -5.98 4.16
CA ALA A 90 -58.62 -6.55 3.78
C ALA A 90 -57.77 -6.64 5.05
N LEU A 91 -57.64 -7.84 5.62
CA LEU A 91 -56.58 -8.17 6.56
C LEU A 91 -55.25 -8.08 5.81
N ALA A 92 -54.64 -6.90 5.81
CA ALA A 92 -53.23 -6.78 5.51
C ALA A 92 -52.46 -7.38 6.69
N SER A 93 -52.09 -8.66 6.58
CA SER A 93 -50.99 -9.20 7.37
C SER A 93 -49.74 -8.46 6.92
N ALA A 94 -49.40 -7.40 7.64
CA ALA A 94 -48.08 -6.80 7.58
C ALA A 94 -47.10 -7.86 8.09
N VAL A 95 -46.58 -8.68 7.17
CA VAL A 95 -45.41 -9.49 7.45
C VAL A 95 -44.30 -8.49 7.73
N PRO A 96 -43.65 -8.51 8.91
CA PRO A 96 -42.54 -7.62 9.16
C PRO A 96 -41.48 -7.91 8.09
N THR A 97 -41.20 -6.90 7.25
CA THR A 97 -40.05 -6.93 6.37
C THR A 97 -38.84 -7.23 7.25
N PRO A 98 -38.05 -8.27 6.96
CA PRO A 98 -36.86 -8.54 7.76
C PRO A 98 -35.95 -7.32 7.66
N THR A 99 -35.79 -6.64 8.80
CA THR A 99 -34.78 -5.60 8.96
C THR A 99 -33.44 -6.23 8.63
N VAL A 100 -32.92 -5.95 7.44
CA VAL A 100 -31.53 -6.27 7.11
C VAL A 100 -30.70 -5.45 8.09
N LYS A 101 -30.15 -6.12 9.09
CA LYS A 101 -29.16 -5.51 9.98
C LYS A 101 -27.97 -5.14 9.12
N ASP A 102 -27.82 -3.86 8.87
CA ASP A 102 -26.64 -3.29 8.26
C ASP A 102 -25.50 -3.32 9.31
N GLU A 103 -24.96 -4.52 9.53
CA GLU A 103 -23.83 -4.76 10.44
C GLU A 103 -22.55 -4.09 9.90
N ALA A 104 -22.47 -3.79 8.60
CA ALA A 104 -21.29 -3.16 7.99
C ALA A 104 -21.14 -1.68 8.36
N SER A 105 -22.24 -0.92 8.42
CA SER A 105 -22.22 0.51 8.79
C SER A 105 -22.07 0.72 10.30
N ASN A 106 -22.63 -0.17 11.13
CA ASN A 106 -22.49 -0.12 12.59
C ASN A 106 -21.10 -0.58 13.09
N LEU A 107 -20.34 -1.35 12.29
CA LEU A 107 -18.96 -1.71 12.61
C LEU A 107 -17.96 -0.57 12.40
N LEU A 108 -18.27 0.42 11.55
CA LEU A 108 -17.39 1.57 11.30
C LEU A 108 -17.52 2.65 12.39
N ALA A 109 -18.70 2.81 12.99
CA ALA A 109 -18.91 3.78 14.09
C ALA A 109 -18.32 3.32 15.44
N LYS A 110 -18.00 2.02 15.61
CA LYS A 110 -17.39 1.46 16.84
C LYS A 110 -15.87 1.25 16.74
N ARG A 111 -15.25 1.54 15.59
CA ARG A 111 -13.83 1.31 15.30
C ARG A 111 -13.03 2.61 15.34
N ALA A 112 -12.71 3.06 16.54
CA ALA A 112 -11.81 4.18 16.76
C ALA A 112 -11.30 4.21 18.22
N SER A 113 -11.02 3.05 18.83
CA SER A 113 -10.41 3.08 20.16
C SER A 113 -8.88 3.06 20.03
N ILE A 114 -8.20 3.94 20.76
CA ILE A 114 -6.74 3.91 20.90
C ILE A 114 -6.20 2.64 21.57
N THR A 115 -7.10 1.80 22.11
CA THR A 115 -6.81 0.50 22.74
C THR A 115 -7.15 -0.70 21.84
N GLU A 116 -7.63 -0.47 20.63
CA GLU A 116 -8.05 -1.56 19.73
C GLU A 116 -6.87 -2.44 19.31
N SER A 117 -7.11 -3.74 19.25
CA SER A 117 -6.17 -4.75 18.76
C SER A 117 -6.57 -5.22 17.35
N CYS A 118 -5.59 -5.63 16.55
CA CYS A 118 -5.81 -6.13 15.20
C CYS A 118 -6.71 -7.36 15.20
N ASN A 119 -7.80 -7.28 14.46
CA ASN A 119 -8.81 -8.33 14.34
C ASN A 119 -8.96 -8.88 12.91
N ILE A 120 -8.06 -8.49 12.00
CA ILE A 120 -8.10 -8.88 10.59
C ILE A 120 -6.71 -9.19 10.05
N GLY A 121 -6.64 -10.06 9.06
CA GLY A 121 -5.41 -10.36 8.36
C GLY A 121 -4.36 -11.07 9.20
N TYR A 122 -3.16 -11.22 8.64
CA TYR A 122 -2.06 -11.92 9.28
C TYR A 122 -1.58 -11.26 10.57
N ALA A 123 -1.71 -9.94 10.74
CA ALA A 123 -1.34 -9.27 12.00
C ALA A 123 -2.24 -9.65 13.20
N SER A 124 -3.39 -10.28 12.96
CA SER A 124 -4.23 -10.89 14.02
C SER A 124 -3.71 -12.25 14.49
N GLN A 125 -2.81 -12.87 13.73
CA GLN A 125 -2.24 -14.18 14.01
C GLN A 125 -0.98 -14.05 14.88
N ASN A 126 -0.35 -15.17 15.23
CA ASN A 126 0.90 -15.18 16.02
C ASN A 126 0.79 -14.38 17.34
N GLY A 127 -0.29 -14.60 18.09
CA GLY A 127 -0.57 -13.86 19.33
C GLY A 127 -1.19 -12.47 19.15
N GLY A 128 -1.36 -12.01 17.90
CA GLY A 128 -2.06 -10.78 17.55
C GLY A 128 -1.22 -9.52 17.70
N THR A 129 -1.81 -8.39 17.31
CA THR A 129 -1.19 -7.05 17.37
C THR A 129 -2.04 -6.14 18.24
N THR A 130 -1.52 -5.76 19.40
CA THR A 130 -2.19 -4.92 20.41
C THR A 130 -1.56 -3.52 20.54
N GLY A 131 -0.42 -3.30 19.89
CA GLY A 131 0.32 -2.04 19.93
C GLY A 131 0.68 -1.61 21.35
N GLY A 132 0.40 -0.34 21.65
CA GLY A 132 0.61 0.27 22.95
C GLY A 132 -0.52 0.07 23.97
N ASN A 133 -1.49 -0.81 23.71
CA ASN A 133 -2.61 -1.04 24.61
C ASN A 133 -2.14 -1.44 26.02
N GLY A 134 -2.73 -0.80 27.05
CA GLY A 134 -2.31 -0.90 28.45
C GLY A 134 -1.09 -0.02 28.83
N GLY A 135 -0.56 0.75 27.88
CA GLY A 135 0.52 1.72 28.12
C GLY A 135 0.02 3.14 28.39
N SER A 136 0.96 4.04 28.71
CA SER A 136 0.67 5.48 28.84
C SER A 136 0.24 6.07 27.49
N VAL A 137 -0.67 7.05 27.52
CA VAL A 137 -1.02 7.87 26.35
C VAL A 137 -0.22 9.15 26.37
N THR A 138 0.41 9.51 25.26
CA THR A 138 1.18 10.75 25.10
C THR A 138 0.71 11.48 23.84
N THR A 139 0.26 12.73 23.99
CA THR A 139 -0.06 13.59 22.85
C THR A 139 1.19 14.29 22.36
N VAL A 140 1.40 14.31 21.05
CA VAL A 140 2.56 14.94 20.41
C VAL A 140 2.11 15.85 19.26
N SER A 141 2.78 16.99 19.10
CA SER A 141 2.50 17.96 18.02
C SER A 141 3.77 18.57 17.43
N SER A 142 4.93 18.02 17.74
CA SER A 142 6.23 18.43 17.20
C SER A 142 7.11 17.22 16.90
N LEU A 143 8.08 17.39 16.00
CA LEU A 143 9.00 16.33 15.61
C LEU A 143 9.79 15.78 16.81
N ALA A 144 10.28 16.66 17.68
CA ALA A 144 11.04 16.27 18.86
C ALA A 144 10.19 15.41 19.83
N GLN A 145 8.96 15.84 20.12
CA GLN A 145 8.04 15.07 20.97
C GLN A 145 7.69 13.71 20.35
N PHE A 146 7.40 13.69 19.04
CA PHE A 146 7.06 12.47 18.34
C PHE A 146 8.21 11.47 18.32
N SER A 147 9.42 11.92 17.99
CA SER A 147 10.64 11.10 17.97
C SER A 147 10.89 10.49 19.35
N ALA A 148 10.88 11.32 20.41
CA ALA A 148 11.11 10.88 21.77
C ALA A 148 10.07 9.83 22.23
N ALA A 149 8.81 9.99 21.86
CA ALA A 149 7.75 9.04 22.20
C ALA A 149 7.87 7.73 21.42
N ALA A 150 8.15 7.79 20.11
CA ALA A 150 8.28 6.62 19.24
C ALA A 150 9.49 5.75 19.61
N GLU A 151 10.58 6.39 20.03
CA GLU A 151 11.84 5.74 20.41
C GLU A 151 11.90 5.32 21.88
N SER A 152 10.84 5.58 22.67
CA SER A 152 10.80 5.19 24.08
C SER A 152 10.63 3.67 24.23
N SER A 153 11.20 3.10 25.30
CA SER A 153 10.88 1.73 25.71
C SER A 153 9.45 1.62 26.25
N GLY A 154 8.95 0.39 26.33
CA GLY A 154 7.66 0.06 26.94
C GLY A 154 6.43 0.40 26.09
N LYS A 155 5.28 -0.11 26.54
CA LYS A 155 3.98 0.13 25.91
C LYS A 155 3.62 1.61 25.93
N LYS A 156 3.27 2.17 24.78
CA LYS A 156 2.82 3.57 24.68
C LYS A 156 1.87 3.80 23.53
N VAL A 157 0.80 4.54 23.80
CA VAL A 157 -0.06 5.14 22.77
C VAL A 157 0.44 6.55 22.50
N ILE A 158 0.77 6.84 21.25
CA ILE A 158 1.27 8.13 20.77
C ILE A 158 0.16 8.75 19.94
N TYR A 159 -0.50 9.75 20.51
CA TYR A 159 -1.59 10.46 19.87
C TYR A 159 -1.06 11.71 19.16
N VAL A 160 -1.02 11.68 17.82
CA VAL A 160 -0.45 12.75 17.00
C VAL A 160 -1.51 13.80 16.70
N LYS A 161 -1.24 15.07 17.01
CA LYS A 161 -2.12 16.20 16.70
C LYS A 161 -1.49 17.13 15.67
N GLY A 162 -2.30 17.54 14.71
CA GLY A 162 -1.93 18.52 13.68
C GLY A 162 -0.88 17.99 12.71
N THR A 163 -0.15 18.91 12.10
CA THR A 163 0.92 18.57 11.15
C THR A 163 2.27 18.63 11.85
N ILE A 164 3.03 17.53 11.78
CA ILE A 164 4.43 17.45 12.15
C ILE A 164 5.24 17.36 10.86
N SER A 165 6.10 18.35 10.61
CA SER A 165 6.94 18.41 9.41
C SER A 165 8.42 18.20 9.75
N GLY A 166 9.18 17.63 8.83
CA GLY A 166 10.62 17.42 8.97
C GLY A 166 11.25 16.80 7.74
N ALA A 167 12.51 16.40 7.88
CA ALA A 167 13.26 15.52 6.99
C ALA A 167 13.91 14.48 7.90
N ALA A 168 13.16 13.43 8.22
CA ALA A 168 13.54 12.52 9.29
C ALA A 168 13.02 11.10 9.08
N LYS A 169 13.87 10.14 9.43
CA LYS A 169 13.53 8.72 9.54
C LYS A 169 13.41 8.33 11.01
N ILE A 170 12.18 8.28 11.53
CA ILE A 170 11.92 8.03 12.96
C ILE A 170 11.95 6.54 13.25
N ARG A 171 12.79 6.13 14.21
CA ARG A 171 12.78 4.74 14.68
C ARG A 171 11.58 4.53 15.58
N VAL A 172 10.74 3.56 15.25
CA VAL A 172 9.64 3.16 16.11
C VAL A 172 10.07 1.93 16.87
N LYS A 173 9.97 1.94 18.21
CA LYS A 173 10.23 0.76 19.05
C LYS A 173 9.00 -0.14 19.17
N SER A 174 9.19 -1.33 19.72
CA SER A 174 8.12 -2.28 20.01
C SER A 174 7.02 -1.70 20.91
N ASP A 175 5.84 -2.31 20.84
CA ASP A 175 4.69 -2.02 21.71
C ASP A 175 4.18 -0.57 21.61
N LYS A 176 4.01 -0.11 20.37
CA LYS A 176 3.53 1.24 20.07
C LYS A 176 2.19 1.21 19.35
N THR A 177 1.30 2.10 19.75
CA THR A 177 0.18 2.53 18.91
C THR A 177 0.46 3.98 18.56
N ILE A 178 0.83 4.24 17.30
CA ILE A 178 0.92 5.59 16.76
C ILE A 178 -0.40 5.86 16.07
N VAL A 179 -1.16 6.84 16.59
CA VAL A 179 -2.50 7.12 16.13
C VAL A 179 -2.70 8.62 15.93
N GLY A 180 -3.22 9.01 14.76
CA GLY A 180 -3.50 10.41 14.46
C GLY A 180 -4.88 10.87 14.92
N ALA A 181 -4.94 12.10 15.42
CA ALA A 181 -6.19 12.87 15.48
C ALA A 181 -6.73 13.13 14.07
N LYS A 182 -7.98 13.59 13.97
CA LYS A 182 -8.54 14.03 12.68
C LYS A 182 -7.60 15.05 12.00
N GLY A 183 -7.16 14.75 10.78
CA GLY A 183 -6.26 15.60 10.00
C GLY A 183 -4.78 15.55 10.43
N ALA A 184 -4.40 14.64 11.32
CA ALA A 184 -3.01 14.48 11.72
C ALA A 184 -2.14 14.06 10.53
N THR A 185 -1.00 14.76 10.37
CA THR A 185 -0.12 14.62 9.21
C THR A 185 1.34 14.56 9.65
N LEU A 186 2.10 13.64 9.08
CA LEU A 186 3.55 13.62 9.04
C LEU A 186 4.01 14.03 7.64
N LYS A 187 4.70 15.18 7.51
CA LYS A 187 5.17 15.69 6.22
C LYS A 187 6.70 15.62 6.15
N GLY A 188 7.24 14.83 5.23
CA GLY A 188 8.68 14.58 5.10
C GLY A 188 9.28 13.75 6.24
N VAL A 189 8.45 13.08 7.04
CA VAL A 189 8.86 12.26 8.19
C VAL A 189 8.41 10.82 7.96
N GLY A 190 9.37 9.93 7.74
CA GLY A 190 9.16 8.49 7.55
C GLY A 190 9.22 7.71 8.86
N LEU A 191 8.52 6.58 8.92
CA LEU A 191 8.56 5.65 10.05
C LEU A 191 9.41 4.43 9.72
N TYR A 192 10.37 4.11 10.58
CA TYR A 192 11.26 2.96 10.42
C TYR A 192 11.09 1.99 11.59
N ILE A 193 10.39 0.89 11.32
CA ILE A 193 10.08 -0.17 12.26
C ILE A 193 11.01 -1.34 11.95
N ASN A 194 12.16 -1.40 12.60
CA ASN A 194 13.19 -2.41 12.34
C ASN A 194 13.53 -3.22 13.59
N LYS A 195 13.49 -4.56 13.48
CA LYS A 195 13.77 -5.49 14.59
C LYS A 195 12.89 -5.23 15.82
N GLN A 196 11.64 -4.87 15.59
CA GLN A 196 10.64 -4.63 16.65
C GLN A 196 9.54 -5.68 16.61
N LYS A 197 8.44 -5.45 17.32
CA LYS A 197 7.19 -6.21 17.19
C LYS A 197 6.03 -5.43 17.79
N ASN A 198 4.81 -5.86 17.47
CA ASN A 198 3.59 -5.37 18.11
C ASN A 198 3.42 -3.85 17.96
N VAL A 199 3.31 -3.38 16.71
CA VAL A 199 3.15 -1.96 16.39
C VAL A 199 1.86 -1.73 15.59
N ILE A 200 1.11 -0.69 15.97
CA ILE A 200 -0.04 -0.18 15.23
C ILE A 200 0.30 1.22 14.74
N VAL A 201 0.11 1.47 13.44
CA VAL A 201 0.14 2.82 12.84
C VAL A 201 -1.26 3.09 12.29
N ARG A 202 -1.92 4.15 12.77
CA ARG A 202 -3.32 4.41 12.42
C ARG A 202 -3.67 5.87 12.23
N ASN A 203 -4.61 6.15 11.33
CA ASN A 203 -5.24 7.46 11.16
C ASN A 203 -4.26 8.61 10.90
N LEU A 204 -3.22 8.35 10.12
CA LEU A 204 -2.18 9.32 9.80
C LEU A 204 -2.08 9.53 8.30
N ALA A 205 -2.01 10.79 7.88
CA ALA A 205 -1.43 11.12 6.60
C ALA A 205 0.10 11.14 6.73
N ILE A 206 0.83 10.40 5.91
CA ILE A 206 2.28 10.43 5.83
C ILE A 206 2.65 10.73 4.38
N LYS A 207 3.25 11.90 4.15
CA LYS A 207 3.46 12.39 2.78
C LYS A 207 4.81 13.02 2.52
N GLU A 208 5.24 12.91 1.27
CA GLU A 208 6.43 13.58 0.72
C GLU A 208 7.73 13.24 1.46
N VAL A 209 7.89 12.00 1.91
CA VAL A 209 9.13 11.50 2.53
C VAL A 209 10.17 11.25 1.43
N LYS A 210 11.23 12.07 1.42
CA LYS A 210 12.31 11.95 0.43
C LYS A 210 13.03 10.62 0.58
N ALA A 211 13.58 10.10 -0.52
CA ALA A 211 14.30 8.83 -0.52
C ALA A 211 15.41 8.76 0.56
N ASP A 212 16.13 9.87 0.81
CA ASP A 212 17.16 9.96 1.85
C ASP A 212 16.61 9.79 3.28
N ASP A 213 15.33 10.16 3.48
CA ASP A 213 14.59 10.02 4.73
C ASP A 213 13.87 8.66 4.86
N GLY A 214 14.00 7.79 3.84
CA GLY A 214 13.41 6.46 3.76
C GLY A 214 12.01 6.43 3.14
N ASP A 215 11.25 5.40 3.48
CA ASP A 215 9.86 5.23 3.05
C ASP A 215 8.91 6.00 3.97
N ALA A 216 7.66 6.19 3.54
CA ALA A 216 6.63 6.68 4.47
C ALA A 216 6.48 5.73 5.68
N ILE A 217 6.46 4.42 5.44
CA ILE A 217 6.55 3.37 6.46
C ILE A 217 7.45 2.23 5.97
N GLY A 218 8.63 2.06 6.58
CA GLY A 218 9.52 0.94 6.36
C GLY A 218 9.47 -0.08 7.50
N ILE A 219 9.17 -1.34 7.17
CA ILE A 219 9.01 -2.47 8.10
C ILE A 219 10.06 -3.54 7.79
N GLN A 220 10.92 -3.85 8.76
CA GLN A 220 12.05 -4.76 8.56
C GLN A 220 12.27 -5.73 9.73
N ALA A 221 12.57 -7.00 9.44
CA ALA A 221 13.06 -8.00 10.40
C ALA A 221 12.23 -8.13 11.69
N LEU A 222 10.90 -8.21 11.56
CA LEU A 222 9.98 -8.18 12.69
C LEU A 222 8.69 -8.98 12.50
N THR A 223 7.86 -9.06 13.54
CA THR A 223 6.50 -9.62 13.44
C THR A 223 5.41 -8.71 14.00
N ASN A 224 4.16 -8.90 13.55
CA ASN A 224 2.94 -8.33 14.15
C ASN A 224 2.88 -6.80 14.05
N VAL A 225 2.62 -6.30 12.85
CA VAL A 225 2.39 -4.87 12.58
C VAL A 225 1.07 -4.66 11.85
N TRP A 226 0.31 -3.67 12.30
CA TRP A 226 -0.94 -3.28 11.69
C TRP A 226 -0.89 -1.81 11.24
N VAL A 227 -0.94 -1.60 9.93
CA VAL A 227 -1.15 -0.28 9.32
C VAL A 227 -2.63 -0.18 8.98
N ASP A 228 -3.32 0.80 9.54
CA ASP A 228 -4.78 0.94 9.38
C ASP A 228 -5.19 2.40 9.13
N HIS A 229 -6.15 2.66 8.25
CA HIS A 229 -6.65 4.03 8.04
C HIS A 229 -5.53 5.06 7.84
N CYS A 230 -4.47 4.72 7.11
CA CYS A 230 -3.42 5.68 6.79
C CYS A 230 -3.65 6.26 5.40
N ASP A 231 -3.22 7.50 5.18
CA ASP A 231 -3.11 8.14 3.87
C ASP A 231 -1.60 8.26 3.57
N LEU A 232 -1.13 7.54 2.55
CA LEU A 232 0.28 7.47 2.20
C LEU A 232 0.46 8.03 0.79
N SER A 233 1.21 9.12 0.67
CA SER A 233 1.29 9.84 -0.60
C SER A 233 2.59 10.59 -0.83
N SER A 234 2.77 11.04 -2.07
CA SER A 234 3.85 11.93 -2.44
C SER A 234 3.39 12.86 -3.57
N ASN A 235 4.23 13.07 -4.57
CA ASN A 235 3.83 13.54 -5.89
C ASN A 235 4.73 12.87 -6.94
N LYS A 236 4.40 13.04 -8.22
CA LYS A 236 5.14 12.43 -9.33
C LYS A 236 5.95 13.46 -10.14
N ASN A 237 6.28 14.60 -9.54
CA ASN A 237 6.83 15.77 -10.25
C ASN A 237 8.36 15.72 -10.45
N ASN A 238 9.07 14.89 -9.67
CA ASN A 238 10.53 14.92 -9.57
C ASN A 238 11.22 13.63 -10.07
N GLY A 239 10.49 12.82 -10.86
CA GLY A 239 10.97 11.51 -11.31
C GLY A 239 10.81 10.41 -10.24
N LYS A 240 11.04 9.16 -10.65
CA LYS A 240 10.66 7.96 -9.88
C LYS A 240 11.49 7.70 -8.61
N ASP A 241 12.69 8.26 -8.50
CA ASP A 241 13.64 7.99 -7.41
C ASP A 241 13.84 9.19 -6.47
N TYR A 242 13.08 10.27 -6.66
CA TYR A 242 13.08 11.41 -5.73
C TYR A 242 12.47 11.03 -4.37
N TYR A 243 11.40 10.23 -4.44
CA TYR A 243 10.83 9.51 -3.31
C TYR A 243 11.17 8.02 -3.46
N ASP A 244 11.31 7.28 -2.36
CA ASP A 244 11.51 5.82 -2.45
C ASP A 244 10.19 5.06 -2.41
N GLY A 245 9.87 4.30 -1.36
CA GLY A 245 8.58 3.63 -1.19
C GLY A 245 7.58 4.41 -0.34
N LEU A 246 6.29 4.08 -0.48
CA LEU A 246 5.31 4.45 0.55
C LEU A 246 5.33 3.43 1.69
N LEU A 247 5.27 2.14 1.36
CA LEU A 247 5.18 1.07 2.35
C LEU A 247 6.01 -0.15 1.95
N ASP A 248 7.16 -0.32 2.59
CA ASP A 248 8.07 -1.43 2.29
C ASP A 248 8.13 -2.42 3.46
N ILE A 249 7.94 -3.70 3.15
CA ILE A 249 7.91 -4.83 4.09
C ILE A 249 9.00 -5.81 3.66
N THR A 250 10.12 -5.82 4.36
CA THR A 250 11.34 -6.49 3.87
C THR A 250 12.06 -7.22 5.00
N HIS A 251 13.15 -7.91 4.64
CA HIS A 251 14.03 -8.57 5.62
C HIS A 251 13.29 -9.54 6.53
N GLY A 252 12.55 -10.49 5.95
CA GLY A 252 11.85 -11.52 6.71
C GLY A 252 10.77 -11.01 7.67
N ALA A 253 10.32 -9.76 7.50
CA ALA A 253 9.16 -9.24 8.24
C ALA A 253 7.95 -10.15 8.03
N ASP A 254 7.11 -10.31 9.05
CA ASP A 254 6.07 -11.32 9.03
C ASP A 254 4.82 -10.90 9.83
N PHE A 255 3.68 -11.53 9.56
CA PHE A 255 2.41 -11.22 10.23
C PHE A 255 2.02 -9.75 10.14
N ILE A 256 1.87 -9.25 8.92
CA ILE A 256 1.58 -7.83 8.64
C ILE A 256 0.17 -7.69 8.06
N THR A 257 -0.58 -6.69 8.51
CA THR A 257 -1.85 -6.30 7.91
C THR A 257 -1.81 -4.82 7.55
N VAL A 258 -2.23 -4.50 6.34
CA VAL A 258 -2.45 -3.15 5.82
C VAL A 258 -3.93 -3.04 5.47
N SER A 259 -4.68 -2.22 6.18
CA SER A 259 -6.12 -2.12 5.98
C SER A 259 -6.65 -0.70 5.92
N ASN A 260 -7.74 -0.52 5.17
CA ASN A 260 -8.45 0.75 5.06
C ASN A 260 -7.51 1.93 4.73
N THR A 261 -6.39 1.67 4.07
CA THR A 261 -5.33 2.65 3.82
C THR A 261 -5.45 3.16 2.39
N PHE A 262 -5.20 4.45 2.19
CA PHE A 262 -5.17 5.09 0.89
C PHE A 262 -3.72 5.29 0.46
N LEU A 263 -3.29 4.62 -0.61
CA LEU A 263 -1.93 4.73 -1.16
C LEU A 263 -1.99 5.39 -2.53
N HIS A 264 -1.43 6.59 -2.68
CA HIS A 264 -1.66 7.36 -3.90
C HIS A 264 -0.55 8.33 -4.31
N ASP A 265 -0.64 8.78 -5.56
CA ASP A 265 0.22 9.81 -6.15
C ASP A 265 1.71 9.50 -5.97
N HIS A 266 2.12 8.32 -6.43
CA HIS A 266 3.46 7.81 -6.14
C HIS A 266 3.99 6.85 -7.21
N TYR A 267 5.31 6.74 -7.33
CA TYR A 267 5.95 5.89 -8.34
C TYR A 267 6.11 4.42 -7.92
N LYS A 268 6.59 4.15 -6.70
CA LYS A 268 6.97 2.82 -6.20
C LYS A 268 6.20 2.50 -4.90
N ALA A 269 4.90 2.23 -4.97
CA ALA A 269 4.04 2.31 -3.78
C ALA A 269 4.42 1.35 -2.65
N SER A 270 4.35 0.04 -2.85
CA SER A 270 4.61 -0.94 -1.79
C SER A 270 5.39 -2.15 -2.25
N LEU A 271 6.53 -2.40 -1.58
CA LEU A 271 7.39 -3.56 -1.82
C LEU A 271 7.26 -4.59 -0.69
N VAL A 272 7.16 -5.87 -1.05
CA VAL A 272 7.24 -7.01 -0.14
C VAL A 272 8.42 -7.88 -0.59
N GLY A 273 9.49 -7.93 0.20
CA GLY A 273 10.75 -8.60 -0.13
C GLY A 273 11.64 -7.80 -1.10
N HIS A 274 12.77 -7.29 -0.60
CA HIS A 274 13.54 -6.25 -1.29
C HIS A 274 14.43 -6.74 -2.45
N SER A 275 14.90 -8.00 -2.40
CA SER A 275 15.95 -8.48 -3.30
C SER A 275 15.73 -9.94 -3.73
N ASP A 276 15.97 -10.23 -5.02
CA ASP A 276 15.96 -11.60 -5.57
C ASP A 276 16.98 -12.53 -4.87
N SER A 277 17.99 -11.96 -4.22
CA SER A 277 19.07 -12.71 -3.56
C SER A 277 18.85 -12.89 -2.05
N ASN A 278 17.70 -12.49 -1.50
CA ASN A 278 17.43 -12.54 -0.07
C ASN A 278 16.59 -13.75 0.36
N SER A 279 16.58 -14.83 -0.42
CA SER A 279 15.78 -16.01 -0.14
C SER A 279 16.09 -16.65 1.22
N GLY A 280 17.32 -16.52 1.73
CA GLY A 280 17.72 -17.07 3.03
C GLY A 280 17.00 -16.44 4.23
N GLU A 281 16.53 -15.20 4.10
CA GLU A 281 15.77 -14.49 5.13
C GLU A 281 14.26 -14.47 4.84
N ASP A 282 13.88 -14.33 3.56
CA ASP A 282 12.50 -14.06 3.16
C ASP A 282 11.66 -15.33 2.92
N THR A 283 12.28 -16.48 2.64
CA THR A 283 11.53 -17.73 2.34
C THR A 283 10.79 -18.23 3.59
N GLY A 284 9.47 -18.44 3.45
CA GLY A 284 8.61 -18.87 4.56
C GLY A 284 8.22 -17.75 5.53
N LYS A 285 8.49 -16.50 5.15
CA LYS A 285 8.11 -15.27 5.87
C LYS A 285 7.23 -14.40 4.97
N LEU A 286 7.11 -13.11 5.29
CA LEU A 286 6.38 -12.12 4.50
C LEU A 286 4.90 -12.52 4.31
N HIS A 287 4.25 -12.99 5.38
CA HIS A 287 2.80 -13.15 5.41
C HIS A 287 2.13 -11.79 5.57
N VAL A 288 1.58 -11.27 4.48
CA VAL A 288 1.03 -9.91 4.41
C VAL A 288 -0.42 -9.93 3.94
N THR A 289 -1.27 -9.17 4.63
CA THR A 289 -2.65 -8.90 4.20
C THR A 289 -2.79 -7.46 3.74
N TYR A 290 -3.39 -7.25 2.56
CA TYR A 290 -3.90 -5.96 2.12
C TYR A 290 -5.42 -6.04 2.05
N ALA A 291 -6.14 -5.33 2.92
CA ALA A 291 -7.60 -5.42 3.04
C ALA A 291 -8.28 -4.06 2.94
N ASN A 292 -9.29 -3.92 2.08
CA ASN A 292 -10.09 -2.69 1.99
C ASN A 292 -9.26 -1.42 1.69
N ASN A 293 -8.13 -1.54 1.00
CA ASN A 293 -7.30 -0.37 0.67
C ASN A 293 -7.76 0.26 -0.65
N TYR A 294 -7.48 1.55 -0.77
CA TYR A 294 -7.64 2.29 -2.02
C TYR A 294 -6.25 2.64 -2.57
N TRP A 295 -6.04 2.36 -3.85
CA TRP A 295 -4.81 2.65 -4.58
C TRP A 295 -5.13 3.57 -5.75
N PHE A 296 -4.48 4.72 -5.83
CA PHE A 296 -4.80 5.73 -6.85
C PHE A 296 -3.57 6.38 -7.47
N ASN A 297 -3.52 6.49 -8.79
CA ASN A 297 -2.43 7.17 -9.51
C ASN A 297 -1.03 6.64 -9.11
N VAL A 298 -0.93 5.33 -8.91
CA VAL A 298 0.32 4.64 -8.58
C VAL A 298 0.97 4.15 -9.87
N ASN A 299 2.26 4.42 -10.08
CA ASN A 299 2.93 3.90 -11.27
C ASN A 299 3.19 2.38 -11.18
N SER A 300 3.77 1.92 -10.07
CA SER A 300 4.17 0.51 -9.92
C SER A 300 4.18 0.07 -8.46
N ARG A 301 4.36 -1.25 -8.26
CA ARG A 301 4.45 -1.89 -6.94
C ARG A 301 3.16 -1.73 -6.15
N ALA A 302 2.05 -2.29 -6.65
CA ALA A 302 0.75 -2.22 -5.97
C ALA A 302 0.16 -3.60 -5.63
N PRO A 303 0.79 -4.41 -4.75
CA PRO A 303 2.19 -4.38 -4.31
C PRO A 303 3.11 -5.17 -5.26
N SER A 304 4.43 -5.00 -5.13
CA SER A 304 5.43 -5.90 -5.74
C SER A 304 5.94 -6.88 -4.69
N VAL A 305 5.80 -8.18 -4.92
CA VAL A 305 5.98 -9.24 -3.93
C VAL A 305 7.04 -10.25 -4.36
N ARG A 306 7.99 -10.55 -3.49
CA ARG A 306 8.95 -11.65 -3.61
C ARG A 306 8.82 -12.61 -2.44
N PHE A 307 8.96 -13.91 -2.69
CA PHE A 307 8.98 -15.03 -1.74
C PHE A 307 7.73 -15.24 -0.87
N GLY A 308 7.07 -14.16 -0.45
CA GLY A 308 6.02 -14.16 0.56
C GLY A 308 4.69 -14.75 0.12
N THR A 309 3.81 -14.85 1.11
CA THR A 309 2.44 -15.31 1.01
C THR A 309 1.53 -14.11 1.26
N VAL A 310 0.88 -13.60 0.22
CA VAL A 310 0.11 -12.34 0.31
C VAL A 310 -1.35 -12.56 0.00
N HIS A 311 -2.23 -12.03 0.85
CA HIS A 311 -3.67 -12.03 0.62
C HIS A 311 -4.17 -10.59 0.44
N ILE A 312 -4.74 -10.31 -0.73
CA ILE A 312 -5.29 -9.01 -1.10
C ILE A 312 -6.80 -9.18 -1.27
N TYR A 313 -7.61 -8.48 -0.48
CA TYR A 313 -9.07 -8.57 -0.64
C TYR A 313 -9.81 -7.25 -0.43
N ASN A 314 -10.94 -7.07 -1.14
CA ASN A 314 -11.75 -5.85 -1.10
C ASN A 314 -10.99 -4.57 -1.47
N ASN A 315 -9.88 -4.68 -2.22
CA ASN A 315 -9.10 -3.49 -2.60
C ASN A 315 -9.73 -2.85 -3.84
N TYR A 316 -9.53 -1.55 -3.97
CA TYR A 316 -9.83 -0.81 -5.19
C TYR A 316 -8.55 -0.17 -5.74
N PHE A 317 -8.24 -0.47 -7.00
CA PHE A 317 -7.09 0.07 -7.73
C PHE A 317 -7.60 0.93 -8.88
N LEU A 318 -7.26 2.22 -8.87
CA LEU A 318 -7.62 3.17 -9.91
C LEU A 318 -6.35 3.81 -10.49
N THR A 319 -6.21 3.82 -11.82
CA THR A 319 -5.11 4.50 -12.51
C THR A 319 -3.74 3.93 -12.11
N ILE A 320 -3.54 2.63 -12.33
CA ILE A 320 -2.23 1.99 -12.16
C ILE A 320 -1.43 2.08 -13.47
N GLY A 321 -0.34 2.87 -13.44
CA GLY A 321 0.36 3.31 -14.66
C GLY A 321 1.15 2.23 -15.40
N ALA A 322 1.95 1.43 -14.67
CA ALA A 322 2.79 0.39 -15.24
C ALA A 322 2.37 -1.00 -14.77
N THR A 323 2.50 -1.28 -13.46
CA THR A 323 2.25 -2.61 -12.88
C THR A 323 1.51 -2.54 -11.55
N GLY A 324 0.43 -3.32 -11.43
CA GLY A 324 -0.32 -3.52 -10.20
C GLY A 324 0.35 -4.53 -9.27
N VAL A 325 -0.39 -5.60 -8.97
CA VAL A 325 0.10 -6.73 -8.17
C VAL A 325 1.15 -7.49 -8.99
N ASN A 326 2.40 -7.45 -8.55
CA ASN A 326 3.51 -8.11 -9.23
C ASN A 326 4.09 -9.22 -8.35
N SER A 327 3.76 -10.48 -8.64
CA SER A 327 4.19 -11.66 -7.87
C SER A 327 5.45 -12.27 -8.46
N ARG A 328 6.53 -12.40 -7.69
CA ARG A 328 7.89 -12.69 -8.18
C ARG A 328 8.61 -13.67 -7.25
N MET A 329 9.69 -14.27 -7.72
CA MET A 329 10.60 -15.09 -6.90
C MET A 329 9.88 -16.16 -6.05
N GLY A 330 8.93 -16.88 -6.66
CA GLY A 330 8.17 -17.93 -5.97
C GLY A 330 7.10 -17.43 -4.98
N ALA A 331 6.83 -16.13 -4.90
CA ALA A 331 5.73 -15.59 -4.11
C ALA A 331 4.39 -16.23 -4.51
N ASN A 332 3.48 -16.37 -3.54
CA ASN A 332 2.12 -16.82 -3.79
C ASN A 332 1.14 -15.74 -3.30
N VAL A 333 0.33 -15.22 -4.22
CA VAL A 333 -0.63 -14.15 -3.92
C VAL A 333 -2.05 -14.64 -4.20
N LEU A 334 -2.96 -14.43 -3.26
CA LEU A 334 -4.40 -14.59 -3.46
C LEU A 334 -5.05 -13.20 -3.53
N VAL A 335 -5.77 -12.93 -4.62
CA VAL A 335 -6.50 -11.67 -4.84
C VAL A 335 -7.98 -11.97 -4.91
N GLU A 336 -8.77 -11.42 -3.98
CA GLU A 336 -10.20 -11.71 -3.88
C GLU A 336 -11.06 -10.44 -3.82
N SER A 337 -12.27 -10.49 -4.37
CA SER A 337 -13.26 -9.40 -4.24
C SER A 337 -12.67 -8.00 -4.53
N THR A 338 -11.84 -7.89 -5.55
CA THR A 338 -10.98 -6.72 -5.79
C THR A 338 -11.27 -6.13 -7.16
N THR A 339 -11.21 -4.80 -7.27
CA THR A 339 -11.53 -4.09 -8.51
C THR A 339 -10.36 -3.24 -8.98
N PHE A 340 -10.04 -3.36 -10.25
CA PHE A 340 -9.14 -2.52 -11.00
C PHE A 340 -9.95 -1.68 -12.00
N GLU A 341 -9.60 -0.42 -12.14
CA GLU A 341 -10.21 0.54 -13.06
C GLU A 341 -9.09 1.42 -13.64
N ASP A 342 -9.18 1.77 -14.93
CA ASP A 342 -8.22 2.65 -15.63
C ASP A 342 -6.75 2.23 -15.44
N SER A 343 -6.49 0.92 -15.35
CA SER A 343 -5.18 0.39 -15.00
C SER A 343 -4.53 -0.30 -16.20
N LYS A 344 -3.23 -0.09 -16.41
CA LYS A 344 -2.52 -0.71 -17.53
C LYS A 344 -2.35 -2.22 -17.33
N THR A 345 -1.79 -2.61 -16.20
CA THR A 345 -1.55 -4.02 -15.83
C THR A 345 -2.00 -4.22 -14.40
N ALA A 346 -3.02 -5.05 -14.18
CA ALA A 346 -3.53 -5.34 -12.85
C ALA A 346 -2.68 -6.39 -12.14
N LEU A 347 -2.41 -7.52 -12.81
CA LEU A 347 -1.77 -8.69 -12.23
C LEU A 347 -0.62 -9.15 -13.13
N THR A 348 0.59 -9.28 -12.58
CA THR A 348 1.77 -9.60 -13.38
C THR A 348 2.85 -10.38 -12.61
N SER A 349 3.87 -10.83 -13.33
CA SER A 349 5.07 -11.46 -12.79
C SER A 349 6.27 -11.06 -13.66
N VAL A 350 6.89 -9.92 -13.35
CA VAL A 350 7.98 -9.35 -14.14
C VAL A 350 9.12 -8.83 -13.27
N ASP A 351 10.22 -8.46 -13.91
CA ASP A 351 11.40 -7.80 -13.32
C ASP A 351 12.26 -8.65 -12.37
N SER A 352 12.01 -9.96 -12.27
CA SER A 352 12.78 -10.92 -11.46
C SER A 352 13.29 -12.11 -12.26
N LYS A 353 14.29 -12.81 -11.71
CA LYS A 353 14.84 -14.04 -12.31
C LYS A 353 13.81 -15.17 -12.45
N THR A 354 12.90 -15.30 -11.49
CA THR A 354 11.83 -16.29 -11.52
C THR A 354 10.49 -15.66 -11.22
N THR A 355 9.44 -16.26 -11.76
CA THR A 355 8.07 -15.81 -11.55
C THR A 355 7.59 -16.16 -10.15
N GLY A 356 6.58 -15.42 -9.68
CA GLY A 356 5.68 -15.86 -8.62
C GLY A 356 4.37 -16.35 -9.22
N LYS A 357 3.36 -16.54 -8.37
CA LYS A 357 2.02 -16.97 -8.77
C LYS A 357 0.95 -16.07 -8.16
N ILE A 358 -0.15 -15.90 -8.90
CA ILE A 358 -1.35 -15.20 -8.44
C ILE A 358 -2.58 -16.08 -8.65
N THR A 359 -3.40 -16.27 -7.62
CA THR A 359 -4.76 -16.82 -7.76
C THR A 359 -5.78 -15.70 -7.59
N THR A 360 -6.86 -15.73 -8.36
CA THR A 360 -7.94 -14.74 -8.29
C THR A 360 -9.27 -15.40 -7.93
N ASN A 361 -10.07 -14.73 -7.10
CA ASN A 361 -11.46 -15.10 -6.83
C ASN A 361 -12.34 -13.84 -6.82
N ASP A 362 -13.26 -13.69 -7.77
CA ASP A 362 -14.07 -12.47 -7.91
C ASP A 362 -13.19 -11.19 -8.04
N VAL A 363 -12.51 -11.05 -9.17
CA VAL A 363 -11.67 -9.87 -9.47
C VAL A 363 -12.16 -9.19 -10.75
N ALA A 364 -12.53 -7.93 -10.65
CA ALA A 364 -12.89 -7.10 -11.80
C ALA A 364 -11.63 -6.39 -12.32
N LEU A 365 -11.17 -6.73 -13.53
CA LEU A 365 -9.92 -6.19 -14.09
C LEU A 365 -10.08 -4.82 -14.76
N GLY A 366 -11.31 -4.39 -15.08
CA GLY A 366 -11.56 -3.08 -15.70
C GLY A 366 -10.81 -2.85 -17.03
N GLY A 367 -10.56 -3.92 -17.80
CA GLY A 367 -9.79 -3.87 -19.04
C GLY A 367 -8.26 -3.94 -18.88
N ALA A 368 -7.75 -3.95 -17.64
CA ALA A 368 -6.31 -4.06 -17.38
C ALA A 368 -5.75 -5.43 -17.78
N ALA A 369 -4.49 -5.45 -18.21
CA ALA A 369 -3.79 -6.70 -18.50
C ALA A 369 -3.61 -7.56 -17.23
N SER A 370 -3.71 -8.88 -17.41
CA SER A 370 -3.41 -9.88 -16.39
C SER A 370 -2.58 -10.99 -17.02
N ASN A 371 -1.30 -11.10 -16.65
CA ASN A 371 -0.35 -12.04 -17.25
C ASN A 371 0.51 -12.79 -16.22
N ALA A 372 0.14 -12.75 -14.94
CA ALA A 372 0.80 -13.53 -13.91
C ALA A 372 0.51 -15.05 -14.09
N PRO A 373 1.48 -15.93 -13.84
CA PRO A 373 1.21 -17.36 -13.74
C PRO A 373 0.18 -17.66 -12.64
N THR A 374 -0.74 -18.57 -12.94
CA THR A 374 -1.82 -18.94 -12.01
C THR A 374 -1.29 -19.75 -10.82
N GLY A 375 -1.72 -19.38 -9.63
CA GLY A 375 -1.47 -20.10 -8.38
C GLY A 375 -2.49 -21.18 -8.06
N SER A 376 -2.35 -21.76 -6.86
CA SER A 376 -3.32 -22.71 -6.30
C SER A 376 -3.82 -22.32 -4.91
N MET A 377 -3.36 -21.17 -4.38
CA MET A 377 -3.85 -20.64 -3.10
C MET A 377 -5.32 -20.30 -3.23
N SER A 378 -6.09 -20.56 -2.18
CA SER A 378 -7.52 -20.32 -2.11
C SER A 378 -7.92 -19.88 -0.71
N SER A 379 -9.18 -19.53 -0.52
CA SER A 379 -9.74 -19.07 0.75
C SER A 379 -9.47 -20.01 1.93
N LYS A 380 -9.34 -21.32 1.69
CA LYS A 380 -9.07 -22.35 2.71
C LYS A 380 -7.64 -22.31 3.26
N ASP A 381 -6.71 -21.70 2.52
CA ASP A 381 -5.30 -21.61 2.88
C ASP A 381 -5.02 -20.36 3.74
N ILE A 382 -6.04 -19.50 3.91
CA ILE A 382 -5.97 -18.29 4.72
C ILE A 382 -6.32 -18.63 6.18
N PRO A 383 -5.41 -18.39 7.15
CA PRO A 383 -5.57 -18.89 8.52
C PRO A 383 -6.46 -18.02 9.42
N TYR A 384 -7.06 -16.96 8.88
CA TYR A 384 -7.91 -16.02 9.61
C TYR A 384 -9.27 -15.87 8.95
N LYS A 385 -10.26 -15.40 9.72
CA LYS A 385 -11.59 -15.08 9.20
C LYS A 385 -11.56 -13.71 8.50
N TYR A 386 -12.29 -13.59 7.40
CA TYR A 386 -12.49 -12.35 6.66
C TYR A 386 -13.82 -12.41 5.92
N SER A 387 -14.22 -11.27 5.35
CA SER A 387 -15.45 -11.16 4.58
C SER A 387 -15.17 -10.44 3.26
N LEU A 388 -15.71 -11.01 2.19
CA LEU A 388 -15.60 -10.48 0.83
C LEU A 388 -16.86 -9.64 0.53
N VAL A 389 -16.67 -8.43 0.03
CA VAL A 389 -17.81 -7.52 -0.27
C VAL A 389 -18.39 -7.74 -1.67
N GLY A 390 -17.68 -8.47 -2.52
CA GLY A 390 -17.91 -8.54 -3.95
C GLY A 390 -17.09 -7.48 -4.69
N SER A 391 -16.40 -7.84 -5.78
CA SER A 391 -15.64 -6.89 -6.60
C SER A 391 -16.48 -5.70 -7.05
N SER A 392 -17.75 -5.93 -7.42
CA SER A 392 -18.71 -4.88 -7.79
C SER A 392 -18.96 -3.83 -6.69
N LYS A 393 -18.72 -4.17 -5.41
CA LYS A 393 -18.88 -3.26 -4.27
C LYS A 393 -17.55 -2.74 -3.72
N ALA A 394 -16.42 -3.33 -4.11
CA ALA A 394 -15.09 -2.96 -3.59
C ALA A 394 -14.83 -1.45 -3.67
N LYS A 395 -15.14 -0.81 -4.82
CA LYS A 395 -15.04 0.64 -5.02
C LYS A 395 -15.84 1.42 -3.97
N SER A 396 -17.15 1.17 -3.86
CA SER A 396 -18.02 1.87 -2.92
C SER A 396 -17.69 1.60 -1.45
N THR A 397 -17.06 0.47 -1.14
CA THR A 397 -16.66 0.12 0.23
C THR A 397 -15.47 0.96 0.71
N VAL A 398 -14.51 1.26 -0.18
CA VAL A 398 -13.25 1.90 0.22
C VAL A 398 -13.14 3.36 -0.20
N TRP A 399 -13.86 3.79 -1.24
CA TRP A 399 -13.84 5.17 -1.69
C TRP A 399 -14.37 6.12 -0.62
N GLY A 400 -13.56 7.10 -0.23
CA GLY A 400 -13.90 8.06 0.84
C GLY A 400 -13.91 7.46 2.25
N VAL A 401 -13.64 6.16 2.39
CA VAL A 401 -13.53 5.47 3.68
C VAL A 401 -12.06 5.18 4.00
N ALA A 402 -11.30 4.66 3.02
CA ALA A 402 -9.87 4.43 3.17
C ALA A 402 -9.11 5.76 3.31
N GLY A 403 -8.03 5.76 4.10
CA GLY A 403 -7.28 6.96 4.46
C GLY A 403 -7.42 7.32 5.94
N ASN A 404 -6.86 8.46 6.34
CA ASN A 404 -6.95 9.00 7.71
C ASN A 404 -8.31 9.66 7.99
N THR A 405 -9.37 8.90 7.81
CA THR A 405 -10.77 9.34 7.84
C THR A 405 -11.42 9.22 9.22
N LEU A 406 -10.76 8.60 10.20
CA LEU A 406 -11.34 8.38 11.53
C LEU A 406 -11.46 9.70 12.30
N SER A 407 -12.59 9.85 12.98
CA SER A 407 -12.87 10.95 13.91
C SER A 407 -12.53 10.50 15.34
N LEU A 408 -11.25 10.65 15.68
CA LEU A 408 -10.63 10.21 16.95
C LEU A 408 -10.39 11.34 17.93
#